data_AF-A0A2I1D1D4-F1
#
_entry.id   AF-A0A2I1D1D4-F1
#
_cell.length_a   1.000
_cell.length_b   1.000
_cell.length_c   1.000
_cell.angle_alpha   90.00
_cell.angle_beta   90.00
_cell.angle_gamma   90.00
#
_symmetry.space_group_name_H-M   'P 1'
#
loop_
_entity.id
_entity.type
_entity.pdbx_description
1 polymer ?
#
loop_
_entity_poly.entity_id
_entity_poly.type
_entity_poly.pdbx_seq_one_letter_code
_entity_poly.pdbx_strand_id
1 'polypeptide(L)'
;MEDLADELPESSPRFILLSYPLTLGSGRLTVPYVLLYWLPENCNPTSRMTYAGAVELMRSTAEVNRVIEVHEEDDITSIESKLQGAD
;
A
#
# COMPACT_ATOMS: atom_id res chain seq x y z
N MET A 1 -0.96 -8.96 -8.68
CA MET A 1 -0.85 -7.52 -8.34
C MET A 1 -1.88 -6.73 -9.14
N GLU A 2 -2.05 -7.04 -10.42
CA GLU A 2 -3.12 -6.51 -11.29
C GLU A 2 -4.52 -6.73 -10.71
N ASP A 3 -4.85 -7.93 -10.21
CA ASP A 3 -6.18 -8.15 -9.59
C ASP A 3 -6.46 -7.22 -8.40
N LEU A 4 -5.43 -6.85 -7.63
CA LEU A 4 -5.59 -5.89 -6.53
C LEU A 4 -5.81 -4.47 -7.04
N ALA A 5 -5.17 -4.10 -8.15
CA ALA A 5 -5.37 -2.79 -8.76
C ALA A 5 -6.80 -2.66 -9.29
N ASP A 6 -7.29 -3.70 -9.98
CA ASP A 6 -8.64 -3.74 -10.57
C ASP A 6 -9.76 -3.66 -9.51
N GLU A 7 -9.52 -4.16 -8.29
CA GLU A 7 -10.52 -4.10 -7.21
C GLU A 7 -10.59 -2.75 -6.48
N LEU A 8 -9.68 -1.81 -6.77
CA LEU A 8 -9.62 -0.57 -6.02
C LEU A 8 -10.61 0.48 -6.49
N PRO A 9 -11.18 1.24 -5.54
CA PRO A 9 -12.14 2.28 -5.86
C PRO A 9 -11.45 3.50 -6.47
N GLU A 10 -11.97 3.97 -7.61
CA GLU A 10 -11.45 5.13 -8.35
C GLU A 10 -11.59 6.47 -7.61
N SER A 11 -12.52 6.58 -6.66
CA SER A 11 -12.91 7.86 -6.04
C SER A 11 -12.88 7.87 -4.52
N SER A 12 -12.38 6.81 -3.87
CA SER A 12 -12.34 6.74 -2.41
C SER A 12 -11.02 6.20 -1.88
N PRO A 13 -10.46 6.78 -0.81
CA PRO A 13 -9.20 6.32 -0.26
C PRO A 13 -9.37 5.02 0.51
N ARG A 14 -8.32 4.21 0.58
CA ARG A 14 -8.31 2.92 1.29
C ARG A 14 -6.97 2.66 1.98
N PHE A 15 -7.04 1.98 3.10
CA PHE A 15 -5.90 1.37 3.77
C PHE A 15 -5.91 -0.12 3.48
N ILE A 16 -4.83 -0.64 2.92
CA ILE A 16 -4.71 -2.05 2.55
C ILE A 16 -3.51 -2.62 3.27
N LEU A 17 -3.71 -3.64 4.09
CA LEU A 17 -2.64 -4.39 4.71
C LEU A 17 -2.24 -5.53 3.78
N LEU A 18 -1.00 -5.51 3.32
CA LEU A 18 -0.47 -6.47 2.37
C LEU A 18 0.64 -7.29 3.02
N SER A 19 0.42 -8.60 3.12
CA SER A 19 1.44 -9.60 3.41
C SER A 19 1.81 -10.30 2.11
N TYR A 20 2.93 -9.93 1.51
CA TYR A 20 3.28 -10.41 0.17
C TYR A 20 4.45 -11.39 0.22
N PRO A 21 4.27 -12.69 -0.10
CA PRO A 21 5.38 -13.64 -0.12
C PRO A 21 6.30 -13.36 -1.32
N LEU A 22 7.59 -13.16 -1.05
CA LEU A 22 8.58 -12.96 -2.09
C LEU A 22 9.87 -13.73 -1.82
N THR A 23 10.55 -14.06 -2.91
CA THR A 23 11.89 -14.68 -2.87
C THR A 23 12.89 -13.60 -3.24
N LEU A 24 13.79 -13.26 -2.31
CA LEU A 24 14.87 -12.32 -2.56
C LEU A 24 15.87 -12.92 -3.56
N GLY A 25 16.68 -12.08 -4.21
CA GLY A 25 17.73 -12.54 -5.14
C GLY A 25 18.77 -13.49 -4.52
N SER A 26 18.86 -13.53 -3.18
CA SER A 26 19.67 -14.49 -2.42
C SER A 26 19.03 -15.87 -2.27
N GLY A 27 17.80 -16.08 -2.76
CA GLY A 27 17.00 -17.29 -2.55
C GLY A 27 16.27 -17.34 -1.21
N ARG A 28 16.40 -16.30 -0.36
CA ARG A 28 15.70 -16.23 0.93
C ARG A 28 14.22 -15.88 0.72
N LEU A 29 13.34 -16.67 1.33
CA LEU A 29 11.92 -16.36 1.43
C LEU A 29 11.69 -15.29 2.50
N THR A 30 10.89 -14.29 2.15
CA THR A 30 10.42 -13.26 3.07
C THR A 30 8.98 -12.90 2.77
N VAL A 31 8.27 -12.40 3.77
CA VAL A 31 6.88 -11.96 3.65
C VAL A 31 6.82 -10.55 4.25
N PRO A 32 7.20 -9.50 3.52
CA PRO A 32 7.00 -8.13 3.97
C PRO A 32 5.53 -7.90 4.29
N TYR A 33 5.33 -7.24 5.42
CA TYR A 33 4.04 -6.79 5.90
C TYR A 33 4.03 -5.27 5.84
N VAL A 34 3.22 -4.74 4.92
CA VAL A 34 3.19 -3.31 4.57
C VAL A 34 1.76 -2.76 4.55
N LEU A 35 1.66 -1.45 4.74
CA LEU A 35 0.41 -0.71 4.65
C LEU A 35 0.45 0.08 3.34
N LEU A 36 -0.43 -0.27 2.42
CA LEU A 36 -0.66 0.53 1.22
C LEU A 36 -1.70 1.59 1.55
N TYR A 37 -1.32 2.84 1.34
CA TYR A 37 -2.20 3.99 1.50
C TYR A 37 -2.67 4.44 0.11
N TRP A 38 -3.81 3.87 -0.32
CA TRP A 38 -4.46 4.22 -1.58
C TRP A 38 -5.16 5.56 -1.46
N LEU A 39 -4.73 6.52 -2.29
CA LEU A 39 -5.22 7.88 -2.31
C LEU A 39 -5.41 8.35 -3.76
N PRO A 40 -6.53 7.97 -4.41
CA PRO A 40 -6.76 8.30 -5.80
C PRO A 40 -6.97 9.81 -5.96
N GLU A 41 -6.52 10.37 -7.09
CA GLU A 41 -6.55 11.82 -7.32
C GLU A 41 -7.97 12.40 -7.29
N ASN A 42 -8.96 11.63 -7.75
CA ASN A 42 -10.37 11.99 -7.79
C ASN A 42 -11.09 11.88 -6.43
N CYS A 43 -10.37 11.57 -5.36
CA CYS A 43 -10.91 11.50 -4.00
C CYS A 43 -11.38 12.87 -3.49
N ASN A 44 -12.57 12.88 -2.87
CA ASN A 44 -13.12 14.03 -2.15
C ASN A 44 -12.10 14.59 -1.12
N PRO A 45 -11.81 15.90 -1.12
CA PRO A 45 -10.89 16.54 -0.17
C PRO A 45 -11.15 16.21 1.31
N THR A 46 -12.41 16.12 1.74
CA THR A 46 -12.74 15.79 3.13
C THR A 46 -12.30 14.37 3.47
N SER A 47 -12.59 13.40 2.62
CA SER A 47 -12.17 12.00 2.81
C SER A 47 -10.65 11.86 2.78
N ARG A 48 -9.98 12.60 1.88
CA ARG A 48 -8.52 12.66 1.81
C ARG A 48 -7.91 13.13 3.13
N MET A 49 -8.42 14.22 3.69
CA MET A 49 -7.95 14.75 4.98
C MET A 49 -8.22 13.79 6.14
N THR A 50 -9.39 13.16 6.17
CA THR A 50 -9.73 12.17 7.21
C THR A 50 -8.75 11.00 7.21
N TYR A 51 -8.44 10.44 6.02
CA TYR A 51 -7.50 9.34 5.92
C TYR A 51 -6.06 9.78 6.23
N ALA A 52 -5.64 10.95 5.76
CA ALA A 52 -4.33 11.50 6.10
C ALA A 52 -4.14 11.67 7.62
N GLY A 53 -5.18 12.08 8.35
CA GLY A 53 -5.14 12.17 9.82
C GLY A 53 -5.15 10.81 10.53
N ALA A 54 -5.65 9.76 9.86
CA ALA A 54 -5.77 8.41 10.42
C ALA A 54 -4.60 7.47 10.06
N VAL A 55 -3.71 7.85 9.13
CA VAL A 55 -2.65 6.97 8.62
C VAL A 55 -1.71 6.49 9.71
N GLU A 56 -1.28 7.38 10.61
CA GLU A 56 -0.36 7.02 11.69
C GLU A 56 -1.05 6.15 12.75
N LEU A 57 -2.32 6.42 13.03
CA LEU A 57 -3.14 5.58 13.90
C LEU A 57 -3.27 4.16 13.31
N MET A 58 -3.54 4.04 12.01
CA MET A 58 -3.64 2.76 11.33
C MET A 58 -2.31 2.03 11.30
N ARG A 59 -1.21 2.71 10.98
CA ARG A 59 0.14 2.14 11.01
C ARG A 59 0.49 1.58 12.39
N SER A 60 0.26 2.36 13.44
CA SER A 60 0.55 1.93 14.81
C SER A 60 -0.36 0.80 15.27
N THR A 61 -1.64 0.83 14.92
CA THR A 61 -2.61 -0.22 15.32
C THR A 61 -2.33 -1.53 14.60
N ALA A 62 -1.95 -1.46 13.33
CA ALA A 62 -1.64 -2.62 12.51
C ALA A 62 -0.20 -3.15 12.73
N GLU A 63 0.62 -2.47 13.54
CA GLU A 63 2.04 -2.81 13.79
C GLU A 63 2.89 -2.92 12.51
N VAL A 64 2.61 -2.05 11.55
CA VAL A 64 3.30 -2.03 10.27
C VAL A 64 4.54 -1.13 10.33
N ASN A 65 5.67 -1.65 9.86
CA ASN A 65 6.92 -0.89 9.80
C ASN A 65 7.05 0.01 8.57
N ARG A 66 6.39 -0.34 7.45
CA ARG A 66 6.52 0.35 6.16
C ARG A 66 5.14 0.73 5.61
N VAL A 67 4.97 2.03 5.36
CA VAL A 67 3.80 2.59 4.67
C VAL A 67 4.22 2.94 3.24
N ILE A 68 3.40 2.60 2.26
CA ILE A 68 3.61 2.89 0.85
C ILE A 68 2.42 3.72 0.37
N GLU A 69 2.68 4.96 -0.04
CA GLU A 69 1.66 5.80 -0.66
C GLU A 69 1.44 5.37 -2.11
N VAL A 70 0.18 5.29 -2.51
CA VAL A 70 -0.25 4.78 -3.82
C VAL A 70 -1.33 5.72 -4.35
N HIS A 71 -1.10 6.30 -5.52
CA HIS A 71 -2.02 7.27 -6.11
C HIS A 71 -2.71 6.78 -7.38
N GLU A 72 -2.08 5.82 -8.06
CA GLU A 72 -2.54 5.25 -9.32
C GLU A 72 -2.34 3.73 -9.37
N GLU A 73 -3.00 3.05 -10.29
CA GLU A 73 -2.93 1.59 -10.42
C GLU A 73 -1.51 1.09 -10.76
N ASP A 74 -0.72 1.90 -11.47
CA ASP A 74 0.68 1.60 -11.80
C ASP A 74 1.58 1.57 -10.55
N ASP A 75 1.26 2.38 -9.53
CA ASP A 75 1.96 2.32 -8.24
C ASP A 75 1.78 0.97 -7.56
N ILE A 76 0.68 0.27 -7.85
CA ILE A 76 0.32 -1.02 -7.26
C ILE A 76 1.05 -2.13 -7.97
N THR A 77 1.01 -2.15 -9.30
CA THR A 77 1.73 -3.15 -10.09
C THR A 77 3.23 -3.10 -9.84
N SER A 78 3.78 -1.91 -9.52
CA SER A 78 5.19 -1.72 -9.14
C SER A 78 5.54 -2.03 -7.67
N ILE A 79 4.57 -2.38 -6.80
CA ILE A 79 4.82 -2.69 -5.38
C ILE A 79 5.82 -3.84 -5.23
N GLU A 80 5.72 -4.88 -6.06
CA GLU A 80 6.61 -6.04 -5.96
C GLU A 80 8.08 -5.64 -6.08
N SER A 81 8.41 -4.74 -7.01
CA SER A 81 9.75 -4.18 -7.15
C SER A 81 10.14 -3.32 -5.95
N LYS A 82 9.22 -2.49 -5.44
CA LYS A 82 9.43 -1.67 -4.23
C LYS A 82 9.68 -2.54 -2.98
N LEU A 83 9.12 -3.76 -2.93
CA LEU A 83 9.30 -4.72 -1.84
C LEU A 83 10.61 -5.51 -1.95
N GLN A 84 11.08 -5.79 -3.17
CA GLN A 84 12.37 -6.44 -3.42
C GLN A 84 13.56 -5.51 -3.16
N GLY A 85 13.38 -4.20 -3.41
CA GLY A 85 14.30 -3.15 -3.02
C GLY A 85 14.02 -2.64 -1.61
N ALA A 86 14.54 -3.33 -0.61
CA ALA A 86 14.76 -2.72 0.70
C ALA A 86 16.20 -2.20 0.73
N ASP A 87 16.36 -0.88 0.58
CA ASP A 87 17.49 -0.16 1.19
C ASP A 87 17.37 -0.26 2.72
#